data_AF-A0A5Q8CPC3-F1
#
_entry.id   AF-A0A5Q8CPC3-F1
#
_cell.length_a   1.000
_cell.length_b   1.000
_cell.length_c   1.000
_cell.angle_alpha   90.00
_cell.angle_beta   90.00
_cell.angle_gamma   90.00
#
_symmetry.space_group_name_H-M   'P 1'
#
loop_
_entity.id
_entity.type
_entity.pdbx_description
1 polymer ?
#
loop_
_entity_poly.entity_id
_entity_poly.type
_entity_poly.pdbx_seq_one_letter_code
_entity_poly.pdbx_strand_id
1 'polypeptide(L)'
;MPSREARDPDEAKTLADMEEYGCHILCVLEDDEHPPFAYSVGIEYNFKAPELVVIGLKPELSQTIRNEYCRRVRSGERFNVGERAPGFLRGGFDCQFGAHYPEYFGWGIWFYDGPVLRIMQLIFPTTSGVWPWDAEAGEWFCKRQPLLDQPPWPT
;
A
#
# COMPACT_ATOMS: atom_id res chain seq x y z
N MET A 1 17.75 -12.44 7.03
CA MET A 1 17.99 -12.16 5.58
C MET A 1 16.71 -12.57 4.88
N PRO A 2 16.24 -11.90 3.81
CA PRO A 2 14.94 -12.24 3.24
C PRO A 2 14.89 -13.72 2.86
N SER A 3 13.75 -14.38 3.10
CA SER A 3 13.55 -15.78 2.75
C SER A 3 13.71 -15.94 1.24
N ARG A 4 14.54 -16.90 0.81
CA ARG A 4 14.82 -17.16 -0.62
C ARG A 4 14.40 -18.55 -1.06
N GLU A 5 13.86 -19.34 -0.15
CA GLU A 5 13.38 -20.70 -0.40
C GLU A 5 11.87 -20.68 -0.29
N ALA A 6 11.19 -20.80 -1.43
CA ALA A 6 9.77 -21.04 -1.46
C ALA A 6 9.46 -22.46 -0.97
N ARG A 7 8.56 -22.55 -0.01
CA ARG A 7 8.04 -23.77 0.62
C ARG A 7 6.65 -24.12 0.09
N ASP A 8 5.99 -23.17 -0.56
CA ASP A 8 4.71 -23.37 -1.23
C ASP A 8 4.59 -22.55 -2.54
N PRO A 9 3.54 -22.78 -3.36
CA PRO A 9 3.36 -22.07 -4.63
C PRO A 9 3.15 -20.55 -4.51
N ASP A 10 2.59 -20.05 -3.41
CA ASP A 10 2.34 -18.62 -3.20
C ASP A 10 3.64 -17.89 -2.88
N GLU A 11 4.50 -18.53 -2.08
CA GLU A 11 5.88 -18.09 -1.84
C GLU A 11 6.70 -18.08 -3.14
N ALA A 12 6.58 -19.11 -3.97
CA ALA A 12 7.29 -19.19 -5.26
C ALA A 12 6.83 -18.09 -6.23
N LYS A 13 5.52 -17.83 -6.29
CA LYS A 13 4.94 -16.74 -7.07
C LYS A 13 5.43 -15.38 -6.58
N THR A 14 5.51 -15.20 -5.25
CA THR A 14 6.03 -13.96 -4.65
C THR A 14 7.43 -13.65 -5.15
N LEU A 15 8.33 -14.64 -5.12
CA LEU A 15 9.70 -14.49 -5.60
C LEU A 15 9.75 -14.20 -7.12
N ALA A 16 8.96 -14.92 -7.92
CA ALA A 16 8.90 -14.72 -9.36
C ALA A 16 8.41 -13.31 -9.73
N ASP A 17 7.33 -12.83 -9.09
CA ASP A 17 6.79 -11.50 -9.35
C ASP A 17 7.77 -10.40 -8.94
N MET A 18 8.51 -10.61 -7.84
CA MET A 18 9.56 -9.71 -7.41
C MET A 18 10.73 -9.61 -8.40
N GLU A 19 11.11 -10.73 -9.03
CA GLU A 19 12.17 -10.76 -10.04
C GLU A 19 11.71 -10.11 -11.36
N GLU A 20 10.50 -10.46 -11.83
CA GLU A 20 9.98 -9.97 -13.10
C GLU A 20 9.52 -8.50 -13.02
N TYR A 21 8.66 -8.18 -12.04
CA TYR A 21 7.97 -6.89 -11.96
C TYR A 21 8.59 -5.94 -10.95
N GLY A 22 9.47 -6.42 -10.06
CA GLY A 22 10.10 -5.63 -9.02
C GLY A 22 9.34 -5.63 -7.69
N CYS A 23 8.12 -6.14 -7.64
CA CYS A 23 7.38 -6.41 -6.41
C CYS A 23 6.25 -7.42 -6.64
N HIS A 24 5.89 -8.16 -5.59
CA HIS A 24 4.68 -8.97 -5.54
C HIS A 24 3.49 -8.18 -4.98
N ILE A 25 2.27 -8.58 -5.35
CA ILE A 25 1.01 -7.94 -4.95
C ILE A 25 0.21 -8.88 -4.06
N LEU A 26 0.02 -8.48 -2.80
CA LEU A 26 -0.91 -9.13 -1.90
C LEU A 26 -2.18 -8.28 -1.78
N CYS A 27 -3.33 -8.93 -1.96
CA CYS A 27 -4.66 -8.34 -1.82
C CYS A 27 -5.40 -9.09 -0.72
N VAL A 28 -5.87 -8.36 0.28
CA VAL A 28 -6.75 -8.85 1.33
C VAL A 28 -8.16 -8.34 1.03
N LEU A 29 -9.10 -9.28 0.94
CA LEU A 29 -10.50 -8.98 0.67
C LEU A 29 -11.14 -8.32 1.89
N GLU A 30 -12.25 -7.62 1.66
CA GLU A 30 -13.02 -7.04 2.76
C GLU A 30 -13.64 -8.12 3.64
N ASP A 31 -13.69 -7.85 4.95
CA ASP A 31 -14.41 -8.65 5.95
C ASP A 31 -15.42 -7.76 6.71
N ASP A 32 -16.09 -8.31 7.71
CA ASP A 32 -17.13 -7.60 8.47
C ASP A 32 -16.59 -6.40 9.26
N GLU A 33 -15.29 -6.36 9.56
CA GLU A 33 -14.64 -5.36 10.40
C GLU A 33 -13.71 -4.43 9.59
N HIS A 34 -13.14 -4.90 8.48
CA HIS A 34 -12.06 -4.23 7.77
C HIS A 34 -12.33 -4.03 6.26
N PRO A 35 -12.05 -2.82 5.73
CA PRO A 35 -12.10 -2.59 4.29
C PRO A 35 -11.04 -3.41 3.55
N PRO A 36 -11.20 -3.63 2.24
CA PRO A 36 -10.21 -4.36 1.47
C PRO A 36 -8.93 -3.54 1.40
N PHE A 37 -7.77 -4.22 1.42
CA PHE A 37 -6.49 -3.55 1.26
C PHE A 37 -5.53 -4.36 0.42
N ALA A 38 -4.55 -3.69 -0.17
CA ALA A 38 -3.48 -4.34 -0.91
C ALA A 38 -2.14 -3.71 -0.57
N TYR A 39 -1.09 -4.52 -0.50
CA TYR A 39 0.27 -4.06 -0.20
C TYR A 39 1.32 -4.74 -1.07
N SER A 40 2.43 -4.03 -1.27
CA SER A 40 3.58 -4.57 -1.99
C SER A 40 4.50 -5.38 -1.09
N VAL A 41 5.18 -6.34 -1.71
CA VAL A 41 6.32 -7.03 -1.14
C VAL A 41 7.46 -6.98 -2.16
N GLY A 42 8.61 -6.47 -1.75
CA GLY A 42 9.84 -6.45 -2.53
C GLY A 42 10.30 -5.08 -3.01
N ILE A 43 9.50 -4.02 -2.87
CA ILE A 43 9.94 -2.66 -3.27
C ILE A 43 11.10 -2.19 -2.39
N GLU A 44 11.00 -2.44 -1.09
CA GLU A 44 12.08 -2.09 -0.17
C GLU A 44 13.34 -2.88 -0.47
N TYR A 45 13.20 -4.17 -0.75
CA TYR A 45 14.32 -5.02 -1.12
C TYR A 45 15.01 -4.54 -2.42
N ASN A 46 14.24 -4.39 -3.51
CA ASN A 46 14.75 -4.11 -4.86
C ASN A 46 15.19 -2.65 -5.06
N PHE A 47 14.49 -1.69 -4.45
CA PHE A 47 14.66 -0.27 -4.77
C PHE A 47 14.99 0.62 -3.57
N LYS A 48 15.07 0.05 -2.35
CA LYS A 48 15.34 0.78 -1.10
C LYS A 48 14.32 1.89 -0.79
N ALA A 49 13.11 1.78 -1.33
CA ALA A 49 11.98 2.65 -1.03
C ALA A 49 10.94 1.93 -0.16
N PRO A 50 10.05 2.64 0.56
CA PRO A 50 9.02 1.98 1.35
C PRO A 50 8.08 1.13 0.49
N GLU A 51 7.59 0.03 1.06
CA GLU A 51 6.42 -0.67 0.53
C GLU A 51 5.20 0.26 0.56
N LEU A 52 4.25 0.01 -0.34
CA LEU A 52 3.02 0.79 -0.43
C LEU A 52 1.82 -0.05 -0.03
N VAL A 53 0.97 0.46 0.86
CA VAL A 53 -0.38 -0.04 1.10
C VAL A 53 -1.42 0.92 0.53
N VAL A 54 -2.50 0.34 -0.01
CA VAL A 54 -3.71 1.04 -0.43
C VAL A 54 -4.91 0.38 0.25
N ILE A 55 -5.79 1.16 0.88
CA ILE A 55 -6.96 0.67 1.61
C ILE A 55 -8.25 1.23 0.99
N GLY A 56 -9.30 0.43 0.95
CA GLY A 56 -10.65 0.86 0.59
C GLY A 56 -10.99 0.80 -0.90
N LEU A 57 -10.00 0.52 -1.75
CA LEU A 57 -10.17 0.42 -3.20
C LEU A 57 -10.39 -1.01 -3.67
N LYS A 58 -11.05 -1.13 -4.83
CA LYS A 58 -11.19 -2.42 -5.51
C LYS A 58 -9.83 -2.97 -5.94
N PRO A 59 -9.63 -4.31 -5.94
CA PRO A 59 -8.35 -4.93 -6.24
C PRO A 59 -7.71 -4.44 -7.55
N GLU A 60 -8.47 -4.19 -8.60
CA GLU A 60 -7.97 -3.77 -9.91
C GLU A 60 -7.35 -2.37 -9.86
N LEU A 61 -7.99 -1.46 -9.12
CA LEU A 61 -7.47 -0.10 -8.95
C LEU A 61 -6.25 -0.12 -8.04
N SER A 62 -6.32 -0.83 -6.90
CA SER A 62 -5.17 -1.00 -5.99
C SER A 62 -3.93 -1.55 -6.70
N GLN A 63 -4.10 -2.52 -7.61
CA GLN A 63 -3.04 -3.03 -8.47
C GLN A 63 -2.48 -1.94 -9.39
N THR A 64 -3.34 -1.15 -10.04
CA THR A 64 -2.93 -0.05 -10.92
C THR A 64 -2.11 1.01 -10.17
N ILE A 65 -2.57 1.44 -9.00
CA ILE A 65 -1.88 2.42 -8.13
C ILE A 65 -0.47 1.91 -7.80
N ARG A 66 -0.36 0.67 -7.36
CA ARG A 66 0.90 0.09 -6.92
C ARG A 66 1.87 -0.18 -8.06
N ASN A 67 1.38 -0.63 -9.22
CA ASN A 67 2.22 -0.79 -10.40
C ASN A 67 2.84 0.55 -10.81
N GLU A 68 2.06 1.64 -10.73
CA GLU A 68 2.55 2.98 -11.00
C GLU A 68 3.59 3.43 -9.96
N TYR A 69 3.35 3.18 -8.67
CA TYR A 69 4.32 3.44 -7.61
C TYR A 69 5.64 2.68 -7.84
N CYS A 70 5.56 1.37 -8.07
CA CYS A 70 6.73 0.52 -8.33
C CYS A 70 7.51 1.01 -9.55
N ARG A 71 6.81 1.36 -10.64
CA ARG A 71 7.42 1.92 -11.86
C ARG A 71 8.19 3.21 -11.57
N ARG A 72 7.59 4.15 -10.83
CA ARG A 72 8.20 5.45 -10.49
C ARG A 72 9.41 5.29 -9.56
N VAL A 73 9.28 4.45 -8.54
CA VAL A 73 10.38 4.12 -7.62
C VAL A 73 11.54 3.44 -8.34
N ARG A 74 11.24 2.48 -9.23
CA ARG A 74 12.22 1.82 -10.10
C ARG A 74 12.95 2.81 -11.00
N SER A 75 12.28 3.88 -11.44
CA SER A 75 12.92 4.98 -12.19
C SER A 75 13.73 5.97 -11.33
N GLY A 76 13.84 5.74 -10.02
CA GLY A 76 14.64 6.56 -9.11
C GLY A 76 13.84 7.61 -8.33
N GLU A 77 12.53 7.70 -8.52
CA GLU A 77 11.71 8.62 -7.74
C GLU A 77 11.58 8.16 -6.28
N ARG A 78 11.45 9.12 -5.36
CA ARG A 78 11.29 8.87 -3.94
C ARG A 78 10.11 9.67 -3.42
N PHE A 79 9.32 9.03 -2.57
CA PHE A 79 8.15 9.61 -1.94
C PHE A 79 8.34 9.61 -0.43
N ASN A 80 7.85 10.66 0.22
CA ASN A 80 7.96 10.85 1.66
C ASN A 80 6.59 10.92 2.31
N VAL A 81 6.53 10.56 3.59
CA VAL A 81 5.33 10.79 4.42
C VAL A 81 4.97 12.29 4.40
N GLY A 82 3.68 12.57 4.24
CA GLY A 82 3.12 13.91 4.11
C GLY A 82 3.20 14.49 2.69
N GLU A 83 3.90 13.83 1.76
CA GLU A 83 4.07 14.34 0.40
C GLU A 83 2.79 14.19 -0.43
N ARG A 84 2.36 15.30 -1.05
CA ARG A 84 1.32 15.30 -2.09
C ARG A 84 1.93 14.87 -3.42
N ALA A 85 1.28 13.93 -4.09
CA ALA A 85 1.62 13.54 -5.45
C ALA A 85 0.48 13.94 -6.39
N PRO A 86 0.55 15.13 -7.00
CA PRO A 86 -0.48 15.59 -7.91
C PRO A 86 -0.50 14.75 -9.19
N GLY A 87 -1.70 14.40 -9.66
CA GLY A 87 -1.88 13.55 -10.84
C GLY A 87 -1.19 12.18 -10.76
N PHE A 88 -1.01 11.64 -9.55
CA PHE A 88 -0.37 10.34 -9.34
C PHE A 88 -1.11 9.22 -10.09
N LEU A 89 -2.45 9.29 -10.12
CA LEU A 89 -3.28 8.33 -10.83
C LEU A 89 -3.70 8.87 -12.19
N ARG A 90 -3.91 7.92 -13.13
CA ARG A 90 -4.51 8.21 -14.42
C ARG A 90 -5.84 8.96 -14.22
N GLY A 91 -6.05 10.01 -15.00
CA GLY A 91 -7.20 10.91 -14.85
C GLY A 91 -6.93 12.16 -14.01
N GLY A 92 -5.68 12.35 -13.53
CA GLY A 92 -5.29 13.57 -12.82
C GLY A 92 -5.69 13.61 -11.36
N PHE A 93 -5.92 12.44 -10.74
CA PHE A 93 -6.24 12.38 -9.31
C PHE A 93 -4.98 12.51 -8.47
N ASP A 94 -5.05 13.42 -7.52
CA ASP A 94 -4.00 13.66 -6.54
C ASP A 94 -4.03 12.58 -5.45
N CYS A 95 -2.87 12.27 -4.90
CA CYS A 95 -2.72 11.37 -3.76
C CYS A 95 -1.80 12.00 -2.70
N GLN A 96 -1.81 11.46 -1.49
CA GLN A 96 -0.84 11.79 -0.45
C GLN A 96 -0.30 10.52 0.19
N PHE A 97 0.97 10.54 0.58
CA PHE A 97 1.57 9.43 1.30
C PHE A 97 1.45 9.65 2.81
N GLY A 98 0.78 8.74 3.52
CA GLY A 98 0.68 8.68 4.97
C GLY A 98 1.71 7.73 5.59
N ALA A 99 1.97 7.90 6.88
CA ALA A 99 2.82 6.98 7.65
C ALA A 99 2.06 5.71 8.03
N HIS A 100 2.79 4.63 8.29
CA HIS A 100 2.26 3.46 8.97
C HIS A 100 3.33 2.72 9.77
N TYR A 101 2.90 2.00 10.83
CA TYR A 101 3.72 1.13 11.66
C TYR A 101 3.28 -0.33 11.56
N PRO A 102 4.21 -1.31 11.41
CA PRO A 102 4.05 -2.56 10.66
C PRO A 102 3.06 -3.62 11.18
N GLU A 103 2.30 -3.31 12.23
CA GLU A 103 1.57 -4.27 13.07
C GLU A 103 0.48 -5.06 12.32
N TYR A 104 0.12 -4.65 11.09
CA TYR A 104 -0.98 -5.23 10.31
C TYR A 104 -0.54 -6.08 9.10
N PHE A 105 0.77 -6.19 8.79
CA PHE A 105 1.24 -6.80 7.53
C PHE A 105 1.88 -8.18 7.70
N GLY A 106 1.08 -9.15 8.13
CA GLY A 106 1.50 -10.52 8.45
C GLY A 106 2.31 -11.27 7.39
N TRP A 107 2.06 -11.08 6.08
CA TRP A 107 2.86 -11.78 5.04
C TRP A 107 4.18 -11.09 4.72
N GLY A 108 4.26 -9.77 4.91
CA GLY A 108 5.53 -9.07 4.78
C GLY A 108 6.58 -9.63 5.75
N ILE A 109 6.12 -10.08 6.92
CA ILE A 109 6.94 -10.71 7.96
C ILE A 109 7.60 -12.01 7.47
N TRP A 110 6.91 -12.81 6.64
CA TRP A 110 7.50 -14.05 6.10
C TRP A 110 8.66 -13.75 5.14
N PHE A 111 8.47 -12.87 4.16
CA PHE A 111 9.52 -12.59 3.17
C PHE A 111 10.72 -11.88 3.79
N TYR A 112 10.49 -10.94 4.70
CA TYR A 112 11.56 -10.10 5.24
C TYR A 112 12.29 -10.70 6.46
N ASP A 113 11.85 -11.85 6.99
CA ASP A 113 12.50 -12.52 8.13
C ASP A 113 12.73 -11.55 9.31
N GLY A 114 11.75 -10.67 9.55
CA GLY A 114 11.85 -9.61 10.56
C GLY A 114 10.80 -8.50 10.42
N PRO A 115 10.62 -7.68 11.49
CA PRO A 115 9.52 -6.72 11.61
C PRO A 115 9.75 -5.38 10.89
N VAL A 116 10.91 -5.18 10.25
CA VAL A 116 11.33 -3.85 9.77
C VAL A 116 10.92 -3.66 8.31
N LEU A 117 9.63 -3.43 8.12
CA LEU A 117 9.09 -2.97 6.85
C LEU A 117 8.81 -1.47 6.93
N ARG A 118 9.46 -0.69 6.08
CA ARG A 118 9.02 0.68 5.85
C ARG A 118 7.80 0.61 4.96
N ILE A 119 6.64 1.00 5.50
CA ILE A 119 5.37 1.00 4.78
C ILE A 119 4.83 2.42 4.75
N MET A 120 4.36 2.85 3.58
CA MET A 120 3.59 4.08 3.40
C MET A 120 2.19 3.75 2.93
N GLN A 121 1.20 4.46 3.47
CA GLN A 121 -0.16 4.42 2.97
C GLN A 121 -0.30 5.40 1.81
N LEU A 122 -0.86 4.97 0.68
CA LEU A 122 -1.38 5.91 -0.31
C LEU A 122 -2.80 6.31 0.08
N ILE A 123 -2.99 7.61 0.29
CA ILE A 123 -4.26 8.23 0.64
C ILE A 123 -4.78 8.98 -0.58
N PHE A 124 -6.06 8.79 -0.89
CA PHE A 124 -6.73 9.40 -2.04
C PHE A 124 -8.00 10.16 -1.61
N PRO A 125 -8.39 11.22 -2.35
CA PRO A 125 -9.66 11.90 -2.11
C PRO A 125 -10.82 11.19 -2.81
N THR A 126 -12.05 11.62 -2.52
CA THR A 126 -13.21 11.28 -3.34
C THR A 126 -13.09 11.85 -4.76
N THR A 127 -13.98 11.44 -5.66
CA THR A 127 -14.04 11.99 -7.03
C THR A 127 -14.39 13.48 -7.08
N SER A 128 -14.92 14.04 -6.00
CA SER A 128 -15.17 15.48 -5.85
C SER A 128 -14.04 16.23 -5.15
N GLY A 129 -12.91 15.56 -4.87
CA GLY A 129 -11.73 16.16 -4.25
C GLY A 129 -11.76 16.27 -2.72
N VAL A 130 -12.69 15.57 -2.04
CA VAL A 130 -12.80 15.58 -0.57
C VAL A 130 -11.85 14.55 0.03
N TRP A 131 -10.98 14.98 0.93
CA TRP A 131 -10.01 14.12 1.63
C TRP A 131 -10.62 13.47 2.87
N PRO A 132 -10.06 12.36 3.38
CA PRO A 132 -10.58 11.69 4.59
C PRO A 132 -10.58 12.56 5.86
N TRP A 133 -9.74 13.61 5.90
CA TRP A 133 -9.64 14.55 7.01
C TRP A 133 -10.44 15.84 6.79
N ASP A 134 -11.08 16.02 5.64
CA ASP A 134 -11.91 17.18 5.39
C ASP A 134 -13.23 17.07 6.17
N ALA A 135 -13.80 18.20 6.58
CA ALA A 135 -15.04 18.22 7.36
C ALA A 135 -16.24 17.65 6.58
N GLU A 136 -16.17 17.72 5.26
CA GLU A 136 -17.16 17.22 4.31
C GLU A 136 -17.03 15.71 4.06
N ALA A 137 -16.01 15.04 4.62
CA ALA A 137 -15.80 13.61 4.46
C ALA A 137 -16.92 12.82 5.14
N GLY A 138 -17.68 12.07 4.35
CA GLY A 138 -18.74 11.21 4.87
C GLY A 138 -18.19 10.06 5.70
N GLU A 139 -18.90 9.67 6.75
CA GLU A 139 -18.50 8.59 7.68
C GLU A 139 -18.16 7.28 6.95
N TRP A 140 -18.94 6.92 5.94
CA TRP A 140 -18.66 5.75 5.10
C TRP A 140 -17.28 5.81 4.45
N PHE A 141 -16.86 6.97 3.95
CA PHE A 141 -15.57 7.14 3.28
C PHE A 141 -14.41 7.04 4.28
N CYS A 142 -14.54 7.67 5.45
CA CYS A 142 -13.54 7.58 6.52
C CYS A 142 -13.39 6.14 7.04
N LYS A 143 -14.50 5.39 7.16
CA LYS A 143 -14.46 3.95 7.49
C LYS A 143 -13.89 3.08 6.37
N ARG A 144 -14.15 3.45 5.11
CA ARG A 144 -13.65 2.73 3.93
C ARG A 144 -12.14 2.91 3.74
N GLN A 145 -11.60 4.07 4.11
CA GLN A 145 -10.18 4.40 4.02
C GLN A 145 -9.67 4.91 5.38
N PRO A 146 -9.49 4.02 6.37
CA PRO A 146 -8.91 4.38 7.66
C PRO A 146 -7.48 4.92 7.46
N LEU A 147 -7.16 5.98 8.18
CA LEU A 147 -5.82 6.56 8.18
C LEU A 147 -4.93 5.80 9.17
N LEU A 148 -3.85 5.24 8.65
CA LEU A 148 -2.97 4.33 9.38
C LEU A 148 -1.99 5.03 10.33
N ASP A 149 -1.94 6.36 10.30
CA ASP A 149 -1.19 7.23 11.21
C ASP A 149 -2.04 7.73 12.39
N GLN A 150 -3.33 7.39 12.41
CA GLN A 150 -4.24 7.65 13.52
C GLN A 150 -4.44 6.38 14.34
N PRO A 151 -4.58 6.46 15.67
CA PRO A 151 -4.96 5.31 16.47
C PRO A 151 -6.30 4.75 15.96
N PRO A 152 -6.51 3.42 15.99
CA PRO A 152 -7.81 2.85 15.66
C PRO A 152 -8.86 3.53 16.54
N TRP A 153 -10.02 3.83 15.97
CA TRP A 153 -11.13 4.52 16.64
C TRP A 153 -11.32 3.95 18.05
N PRO A 154 -11.44 4.80 19.10
CA PRO A 154 -11.74 4.30 20.42
C PRO A 154 -13.06 3.52 20.35
N THR A 155 -12.99 2.26 20.76
CA THR A 155 -14.14 1.39 20.99
C THR A 155 -15.08 1.95 22.05
#